data_AF-A0A2W7M3N3-F1
#
_entry.id   AF-A0A2W7M3N3-F1
#
_cell.length_a   1.000
_cell.length_b   1.000
_cell.length_c   1.000
_cell.angle_alpha   90.00
_cell.angle_beta   90.00
_cell.angle_gamma   90.00
#
_symmetry.space_group_name_H-M   'P 1'
#
loop_
_entity.id
_entity.type
_entity.pdbx_description
1 polymer ?
#
loop_
_entity_poly.entity_id
_entity_poly.type
_entity_poly.pdbx_seq_one_letter_code
_entity_poly.pdbx_strand_id
1 'polypeptide(L)'
;MTNPCRHHFLRVTAAIEAAAVEPNQTMAGATAYEHQLNQLLQDRLRLKQIQSNQGKAELKRQLLPDYMPYVQGVLEAGLGAQDEVLTTIMVWRFDAGDFSGGLDIAEYVLKHKMVMPDRFARTLGCLVAEDIATAALSAQKVSESFDLATLHRAAELTDTEDMPDQARAKLFLAMGRATLECLTEEQPGQPGQVQAGIDLLKKAIELHDACGGKKDLERAERLLNKLAATGG
;
A
#
# COMPACT_ATOMS: atom_id res chain seq x y z
N MET A 1 4.38 29.77 0.16
CA MET A 1 4.02 29.90 -1.27
C MET A 1 4.86 28.91 -2.04
N THR A 2 4.25 27.83 -2.51
CA THR A 2 4.90 26.81 -3.34
C THR A 2 5.21 27.42 -4.70
N ASN A 3 6.47 27.41 -5.16
CA ASN A 3 6.86 27.99 -6.45
C ASN A 3 6.65 26.95 -7.57
N PRO A 4 5.65 27.12 -8.47
CA PRO A 4 5.35 26.13 -9.50
C PRO A 4 6.53 25.87 -10.45
N CYS A 5 7.34 26.90 -10.74
CA CYS A 5 8.52 26.76 -11.57
C CYS A 5 9.58 25.88 -10.91
N ARG A 6 9.75 25.99 -9.57
CA ARG A 6 10.66 25.12 -8.82
C ARG A 6 10.21 23.66 -8.86
N HIS A 7 8.92 23.40 -8.70
CA HIS A 7 8.36 22.04 -8.79
C HIS A 7 8.53 21.45 -10.18
N HIS A 8 8.19 22.24 -11.21
CA HIS A 8 8.38 21.82 -12.60
C HIS A 8 9.85 21.52 -12.89
N PHE A 9 10.77 22.41 -12.50
CA PHE A 9 12.20 22.20 -12.67
C PHE A 9 12.68 20.92 -11.99
N LEU A 10 12.33 20.71 -10.72
CA LEU A 10 12.72 19.50 -9.98
C LEU A 10 12.19 18.23 -10.66
N ARG A 11 10.92 18.23 -11.08
CA ARG A 11 10.30 17.09 -11.77
C ARG A 11 11.00 16.77 -13.08
N VAL A 12 11.25 17.79 -13.91
CA VAL A 12 11.92 17.61 -15.22
C VAL A 12 13.36 17.14 -15.03
N THR A 13 14.10 17.73 -14.09
CA THR A 13 15.48 17.30 -13.80
C THR A 13 15.51 15.86 -13.30
N ALA A 14 14.63 15.48 -12.37
CA ALA A 14 14.53 14.11 -11.87
C ALA A 14 14.19 13.11 -12.99
N ALA A 15 13.29 13.47 -13.90
CA ALA A 15 12.96 12.64 -15.07
C ALA A 15 14.17 12.43 -15.99
N ILE A 16 14.91 13.49 -16.32
CA ILE A 16 16.10 13.42 -17.16
C ILE A 16 17.18 12.55 -16.50
N GLU A 17 17.45 12.77 -15.21
CA GLU A 17 18.45 12.00 -14.47
C GLU A 17 18.05 10.53 -14.36
N ALA A 18 16.79 10.22 -14.03
CA ALA A 18 16.30 8.85 -13.91
C ALA A 18 16.30 8.08 -15.24
N ALA A 19 16.08 8.77 -16.37
CA ALA A 19 16.15 8.19 -17.70
C ALA A 19 17.59 7.94 -18.16
N ALA A 20 18.58 8.67 -17.61
CA ALA A 20 19.98 8.56 -17.96
C ALA A 20 20.71 7.41 -17.23
N VAL A 21 20.12 6.87 -16.17
CA VAL A 21 20.71 5.80 -15.36
C VAL A 21 20.15 4.45 -15.78
N GLU A 22 21.04 3.49 -16.04
CA GLU A 22 20.66 2.14 -16.43
C GLU A 22 19.90 1.41 -15.31
N PRO A 23 19.01 0.46 -15.65
CA PRO A 23 18.30 -0.35 -14.66
C PRO A 23 19.26 -1.02 -13.67
N ASN A 24 18.85 -1.10 -12.41
CA ASN A 24 19.65 -1.66 -11.30
C ASN A 24 20.94 -0.91 -10.95
N GLN A 25 21.31 0.16 -11.66
CA GLN A 25 22.38 1.05 -11.24
C GLN A 25 21.86 2.06 -10.21
N THR A 26 22.76 2.63 -9.42
CA THR A 26 22.39 3.62 -8.40
C THR A 26 22.20 5.01 -9.00
N MET A 27 21.24 5.77 -8.46
CA MET A 27 21.08 7.20 -8.72
C MET A 27 22.18 8.08 -8.05
N ALA A 28 23.10 7.49 -7.29
CA ALA A 28 24.17 8.22 -6.61
C ALA A 28 25.00 9.08 -7.59
N GLY A 29 25.27 10.32 -7.19
CA GLY A 29 25.94 11.32 -8.03
C GLY A 29 25.01 12.13 -8.95
N ALA A 30 23.73 11.75 -9.10
CA ALA A 30 22.74 12.59 -9.78
C ALA A 30 22.31 13.75 -8.86
N THR A 31 22.23 14.97 -9.40
CA THR A 31 22.13 16.19 -8.57
C THR A 31 20.78 16.27 -7.87
N ALA A 32 19.68 15.96 -8.56
CA ALA A 32 18.35 15.98 -7.94
C ALA A 32 18.21 14.86 -6.91
N TYR A 33 18.73 13.67 -7.20
CA TYR A 33 18.74 12.55 -6.24
C TYR A 33 19.50 12.90 -4.95
N GLU A 34 20.75 13.39 -5.05
CA GLU A 34 21.57 13.73 -3.88
C GLU A 34 20.90 14.83 -3.03
N HIS A 35 20.26 15.80 -3.66
CA HIS A 35 19.49 16.82 -2.94
C HIS A 35 18.36 16.20 -2.11
N GLN A 36 17.57 15.30 -2.73
CA GLN A 36 16.46 14.64 -2.08
C GLN A 36 16.90 13.65 -1.01
N LEU A 37 18.01 12.95 -1.22
CA LEU A 37 18.59 12.06 -0.23
C LEU A 37 19.03 12.84 1.02
N ASN A 38 19.67 14.00 0.84
CA ASN A 38 20.04 14.88 1.95
C ASN A 38 18.82 15.40 2.72
N GLN A 39 17.77 15.82 2.02
CA GLN A 39 16.50 16.21 2.65
C GLN A 39 15.91 15.06 3.46
N LEU A 40 15.89 13.85 2.89
CA LEU A 40 15.38 12.65 3.54
C LEU A 40 16.15 12.29 4.81
N LEU A 41 17.48 12.46 4.83
CA LEU A 41 18.29 12.24 6.02
C LEU A 41 17.91 13.21 7.15
N GLN A 42 17.69 14.49 6.84
CA GLN A 42 17.26 15.50 7.82
C GLN A 42 15.85 15.19 8.36
N ASP A 43 14.92 14.83 7.49
CA ASP A 43 13.56 14.49 7.88
C ASP A 43 13.48 13.21 8.72
N ARG A 44 14.35 12.23 8.46
CA ARG A 44 14.50 11.06 9.35
C ARG A 44 14.95 11.44 10.75
N LEU A 45 15.85 12.42 10.89
CA LEU A 45 16.26 12.92 12.21
C LEU A 45 15.09 13.56 12.94
N ARG A 46 14.24 14.33 12.23
CA ARG A 46 13.02 14.92 12.79
C ARG A 46 12.04 13.85 13.25
N LEU A 47 11.81 12.81 12.43
CA LEU A 47 10.95 11.69 12.78
C LEU A 47 11.45 10.91 14.01
N LYS A 48 12.76 10.79 14.20
CA LYS A 48 13.34 10.15 15.39
C LYS A 48 13.07 10.91 16.69
N GLN A 49 12.81 12.22 16.63
CA GLN A 49 12.46 13.02 17.81
C GLN A 49 11.00 12.83 18.25
N ILE A 50 10.16 12.24 17.40
CA ILE A 50 8.76 11.95 17.71
C ILE A 50 8.66 10.51 18.22
N GLN A 51 7.99 10.31 19.36
CA GLN A 51 7.76 8.97 19.92
C GLN A 51 6.51 8.32 19.31
N SER A 52 5.40 9.07 19.24
CA SER A 52 4.11 8.56 18.77
C SER A 52 4.14 8.19 17.28
N ASN A 53 3.61 7.01 16.95
CA ASN A 53 3.42 6.59 15.56
C ASN A 53 2.40 7.49 14.82
N GLN A 54 1.35 7.95 15.52
CA GLN A 54 0.39 8.90 14.94
C GLN A 54 1.07 10.24 14.63
N GLY A 55 1.89 10.76 15.56
CA GLY A 55 2.66 11.99 15.32
C GLY A 55 3.69 11.84 14.19
N LYS A 56 4.30 10.67 14.05
CA LYS A 56 5.18 10.37 12.90
C LYS A 56 4.40 10.35 11.58
N ALA A 57 3.21 9.74 11.56
CA ALA A 57 2.35 9.71 10.38
C ALA A 57 1.91 11.11 9.97
N GLU A 58 1.55 11.96 10.94
CA GLU A 58 1.22 13.38 10.70
C GLU A 58 2.40 14.16 10.13
N LEU A 59 3.60 14.00 10.70
CA LEU A 59 4.79 14.64 10.14
C LEU A 59 5.06 14.15 8.71
N LYS A 60 4.96 12.85 8.44
CA LYS A 60 5.10 12.31 7.07
C LYS A 60 4.11 12.96 6.10
N ARG A 61 2.82 13.09 6.47
CA ARG A 61 1.81 13.79 5.65
C ARG A 61 2.22 15.22 5.29
N GLN A 62 2.87 15.93 6.23
CA GLN A 62 3.33 17.31 6.00
C GLN A 62 4.55 17.37 5.07
N LEU A 63 5.42 16.35 5.11
CA LEU A 63 6.67 16.31 4.33
C LEU A 63 6.49 15.77 2.92
N LEU A 64 5.59 14.80 2.73
CA LEU A 64 5.36 14.12 1.46
C LEU A 64 5.21 15.07 0.25
N PRO A 65 4.45 16.19 0.34
CA PRO A 65 4.31 17.12 -0.78
C PRO A 65 5.63 17.66 -1.34
N ASP A 66 6.67 17.80 -0.51
CA ASP A 66 7.97 18.32 -0.93
C ASP A 66 8.75 17.33 -1.81
N TYR A 67 8.46 16.02 -1.68
CA TYR A 67 9.07 14.96 -2.46
C TYR A 67 8.32 14.67 -3.76
N MET A 68 7.05 15.05 -3.86
CA MET A 68 6.18 14.68 -4.99
C MET A 68 6.71 15.10 -6.36
N PRO A 69 7.28 16.31 -6.56
CA PRO A 69 7.82 16.66 -7.86
C PRO A 69 8.96 15.74 -8.28
N TYR A 70 9.84 15.35 -7.36
CA TYR A 70 10.91 14.41 -7.64
C TYR A 70 10.35 13.02 -8.00
N VAL A 71 9.47 12.49 -7.16
CA VAL A 71 8.83 11.17 -7.37
C VAL A 71 8.13 11.11 -8.72
N GLN A 72 7.34 12.14 -9.08
CA GLN A 72 6.67 12.21 -10.38
C GLN A 72 7.66 12.16 -11.53
N GLY A 73 8.77 12.89 -11.45
CA GLY A 73 9.81 12.86 -12.48
C GLY A 73 10.41 11.47 -12.66
N VAL A 74 10.75 10.80 -11.56
CA VAL A 74 11.29 9.43 -11.60
C VAL A 74 10.27 8.44 -12.17
N LEU A 75 9.00 8.50 -11.75
CA LEU A 75 7.95 7.60 -12.26
C LEU A 75 7.63 7.83 -13.75
N GLU A 76 7.76 9.07 -14.25
CA GLU A 76 7.46 9.42 -15.63
C GLU A 76 8.49 8.89 -16.65
N ALA A 77 9.77 8.85 -16.28
CA ALA A 77 10.85 8.58 -17.23
C ALA A 77 11.90 7.57 -16.76
N GLY A 78 11.87 7.16 -15.49
CA GLY A 78 12.83 6.25 -14.92
C GLY A 78 12.77 4.85 -15.53
N LEU A 79 13.94 4.20 -15.56
CA LEU A 79 14.12 2.87 -16.15
C LEU A 79 14.38 1.78 -15.10
N GLY A 80 14.16 2.06 -13.81
CA GLY A 80 14.43 1.14 -12.71
C GLY A 80 15.81 1.28 -12.06
N ALA A 81 16.38 2.49 -12.09
CA ALA A 81 17.55 2.81 -11.28
C ALA A 81 17.22 2.71 -9.78
N GLN A 82 18.17 2.24 -8.97
CA GLN A 82 18.04 2.12 -7.52
C GLN A 82 17.97 3.50 -6.89
N ASP A 83 16.88 3.74 -6.17
CA ASP A 83 16.53 5.02 -5.59
C ASP A 83 15.97 4.82 -4.17
N GLU A 84 16.79 5.18 -3.18
CA GLU A 84 16.42 5.10 -1.76
C GLU A 84 15.31 6.10 -1.39
N VAL A 85 15.27 7.27 -2.06
CA VAL A 85 14.24 8.27 -1.82
C VAL A 85 12.90 7.70 -2.26
N LEU A 86 12.81 7.20 -3.49
CA LEU A 86 11.57 6.65 -4.05
C LEU A 86 10.99 5.53 -3.17
N THR A 87 11.81 4.54 -2.83
CA THR A 87 11.39 3.40 -1.99
C THR A 87 11.03 3.81 -0.56
N THR A 88 11.73 4.79 0.01
CA THR A 88 11.38 5.31 1.36
C THR A 88 10.07 6.09 1.33
N ILE A 89 9.86 6.93 0.31
CA ILE A 89 8.66 7.74 0.18
C ILE A 89 7.42 6.86 -0.03
N MET A 90 7.52 5.76 -0.79
CA MET A 90 6.47 4.75 -0.86
C MET A 90 6.00 4.28 0.53
N VAL A 91 6.94 3.86 1.39
CA VAL A 91 6.60 3.41 2.75
C VAL A 91 6.02 4.56 3.57
N TRP A 92 6.56 5.77 3.44
CA TRP A 92 6.02 6.93 4.15
C TRP A 92 4.59 7.27 3.72
N ARG A 93 4.21 7.04 2.47
CA ARG A 93 2.83 7.20 1.99
C ARG A 93 1.90 6.20 2.65
N PHE A 94 2.29 4.93 2.77
CA PHE A 94 1.52 3.94 3.54
C PHE A 94 1.38 4.33 5.01
N ASP A 95 2.48 4.73 5.66
CA ASP A 95 2.46 5.20 7.05
C ASP A 95 1.57 6.43 7.26
N ALA A 96 1.46 7.28 6.24
CA ALA A 96 0.65 8.50 6.25
C ALA A 96 -0.84 8.25 5.95
N GLY A 97 -1.20 7.06 5.47
CA GLY A 97 -2.55 6.69 5.03
C GLY A 97 -2.84 7.05 3.55
N ASP A 98 -1.84 7.46 2.79
CA ASP A 98 -1.95 7.74 1.36
C ASP A 98 -1.65 6.47 0.54
N PHE A 99 -2.56 5.50 0.62
CA PHE A 99 -2.35 4.19 0.01
C PHE A 99 -2.34 4.23 -1.52
N SER A 100 -3.21 5.03 -2.14
CA SER A 100 -3.28 5.14 -3.60
C SER A 100 -1.94 5.59 -4.18
N GLY A 101 -1.38 6.68 -3.65
CA GLY A 101 -0.10 7.18 -4.12
C GLY A 101 1.11 6.35 -3.68
N GLY A 102 1.00 5.59 -2.59
CA GLY A 102 1.98 4.57 -2.23
C GLY A 102 1.96 3.40 -3.22
N LEU A 103 0.78 2.96 -3.66
CA LEU A 103 0.61 1.90 -4.64
C LEU A 103 1.11 2.30 -6.04
N ASP A 104 0.98 3.57 -6.43
CA ASP A 104 1.59 4.09 -7.67
C ASP A 104 3.10 3.90 -7.69
N ILE A 105 3.77 4.12 -6.55
CA ILE A 105 5.21 3.89 -6.44
C ILE A 105 5.49 2.39 -6.37
N ALA A 106 4.72 1.62 -5.61
CA ALA A 106 4.90 0.18 -5.48
C ALA A 106 4.83 -0.55 -6.82
N GLU A 107 3.91 -0.16 -7.70
CA GLU A 107 3.78 -0.69 -9.06
C GLU A 107 5.08 -0.53 -9.86
N TYR A 108 5.68 0.67 -9.82
CA TYR A 108 6.97 0.92 -10.48
C TYR A 108 8.11 0.10 -9.85
N VAL A 109 8.20 0.10 -8.52
CA VAL A 109 9.28 -0.58 -7.79
C VAL A 109 9.21 -2.11 -8.01
N LEU A 110 8.00 -2.69 -8.05
CA LEU A 110 7.77 -4.11 -8.39
C LEU A 110 8.12 -4.42 -9.84
N LYS A 111 7.60 -3.62 -10.79
CA LYS A 111 7.87 -3.78 -12.23
C LYS A 111 9.36 -3.81 -12.54
N HIS A 112 10.14 -2.96 -11.88
CA HIS A 112 11.58 -2.84 -12.08
C HIS A 112 12.42 -3.71 -11.12
N LYS A 113 11.79 -4.51 -10.24
CA LYS A 113 12.45 -5.37 -9.24
C LYS A 113 13.48 -4.61 -8.42
N MET A 114 13.17 -3.38 -8.05
CA MET A 114 14.07 -2.53 -7.29
C MET A 114 14.29 -3.11 -5.89
N VAL A 115 15.47 -2.86 -5.33
CA VAL A 115 15.86 -3.40 -4.04
C VAL A 115 15.35 -2.48 -2.94
N MET A 116 14.68 -3.06 -1.95
CA MET A 116 14.29 -2.34 -0.75
C MET A 116 15.51 -2.10 0.15
N PRO A 117 15.66 -0.91 0.75
CA PRO A 117 16.74 -0.66 1.72
C PRO A 117 16.73 -1.67 2.88
N ASP A 118 17.91 -2.13 3.33
CA ASP A 118 18.10 -3.19 4.36
C ASP A 118 17.27 -3.03 5.64
N ARG A 119 16.92 -1.79 6.00
CA ARG A 119 16.05 -1.50 7.15
C ARG A 119 14.62 -2.04 7.00
N PHE A 120 14.21 -2.42 5.80
CA PHE A 120 12.97 -3.12 5.51
C PHE A 120 13.27 -4.60 5.42
N ALA A 121 12.96 -5.35 6.47
CA ALA A 121 13.30 -6.77 6.59
C ALA A 121 12.46 -7.71 5.68
N ARG A 122 11.53 -7.17 4.89
CA ARG A 122 10.54 -7.94 4.10
C ARG A 122 10.71 -7.64 2.62
N THR A 123 10.39 -8.62 1.77
CA THR A 123 10.25 -8.40 0.32
C THR A 123 9.21 -7.32 0.05
N LEU A 124 9.33 -6.63 -1.09
CA LEU A 124 8.42 -5.55 -1.45
C LEU A 124 6.96 -6.01 -1.52
N GLY A 125 6.70 -7.14 -2.18
CA GLY A 125 5.35 -7.69 -2.28
C GLY A 125 4.74 -7.98 -0.91
N CYS A 126 5.52 -8.57 0.00
CA CYS A 126 5.10 -8.82 1.38
C CYS A 126 4.78 -7.50 2.12
N LEU A 127 5.66 -6.49 2.00
CA LEU A 127 5.44 -5.18 2.64
C LEU A 127 4.13 -4.54 2.16
N VAL A 128 3.90 -4.48 0.85
CA VAL A 128 2.69 -3.87 0.25
C VAL A 128 1.44 -4.59 0.75
N ALA A 129 1.41 -5.92 0.66
CA ALA A 129 0.27 -6.72 1.09
C ALA A 129 -0.01 -6.55 2.60
N GLU A 130 1.02 -6.65 3.43
CA GLU A 130 0.85 -6.59 4.88
C GLU A 130 0.48 -5.21 5.39
N ASP A 131 1.12 -4.14 4.91
CA ASP A 131 0.92 -2.80 5.45
C ASP A 131 -0.50 -2.30 5.11
N ILE A 132 -0.97 -2.54 3.88
CA ILE A 132 -2.34 -2.20 3.46
C ILE A 132 -3.37 -3.05 4.21
N ALA A 133 -3.16 -4.37 4.32
CA ALA A 133 -4.06 -5.24 5.06
C ALA A 133 -4.12 -4.86 6.55
N THR A 134 -2.99 -4.49 7.15
CA THR A 134 -2.93 -4.07 8.56
C THR A 134 -3.68 -2.77 8.78
N ALA A 135 -3.55 -1.80 7.87
CA ALA A 135 -4.32 -0.55 7.92
C ALA A 135 -5.82 -0.82 7.81
N ALA A 136 -6.24 -1.64 6.85
CA ALA A 136 -7.65 -2.00 6.65
C ALA A 136 -8.25 -2.72 7.87
N LEU A 137 -7.56 -3.73 8.40
CA LEU A 137 -8.03 -4.45 9.58
C LEU A 137 -8.08 -3.56 10.84
N SER A 138 -7.17 -2.58 10.93
CA SER A 138 -7.18 -1.61 12.03
C SER A 138 -8.41 -0.68 11.97
N ALA A 139 -8.75 -0.17 10.78
CA ALA A 139 -9.95 0.62 10.55
C ALA A 139 -11.22 -0.22 10.83
N GLN A 140 -11.32 -1.41 10.25
CA GLN A 140 -12.45 -2.32 10.43
C GLN A 140 -12.68 -2.71 11.90
N LYS A 141 -11.60 -2.83 12.70
CA LYS A 141 -11.69 -3.15 14.13
C LYS A 141 -12.43 -2.07 14.93
N VAL A 142 -12.39 -0.82 14.48
CA VAL A 142 -13.10 0.32 15.08
C VAL A 142 -14.34 0.73 14.28
N SER A 143 -14.82 -0.15 13.40
CA SER A 143 -15.98 0.07 12.53
C SER A 143 -15.82 1.26 11.57
N GLU A 144 -14.58 1.58 11.18
CA GLU A 144 -14.29 2.50 10.09
C GLU A 144 -14.12 1.72 8.79
N SER A 145 -14.66 2.29 7.71
CA SER A 145 -14.54 1.71 6.37
C SER A 145 -13.13 1.88 5.82
N PHE A 146 -12.68 0.89 5.07
CA PHE A 146 -11.46 0.98 4.27
C PHE A 146 -11.81 0.78 2.79
N ASP A 147 -11.18 1.55 1.91
CA ASP A 147 -11.47 1.48 0.48
C ASP A 147 -11.14 0.10 -0.09
N LEU A 148 -12.18 -0.61 -0.55
CA LEU A 148 -12.05 -1.94 -1.11
C LEU A 148 -11.24 -1.94 -2.42
N ALA A 149 -11.29 -0.86 -3.20
CA ALA A 149 -10.50 -0.76 -4.44
C ALA A 149 -8.99 -0.74 -4.15
N THR A 150 -8.57 -0.05 -3.08
CA THR A 150 -7.18 -0.07 -2.59
C THR A 150 -6.73 -1.49 -2.22
N LEU A 151 -7.58 -2.28 -1.55
CA LEU A 151 -7.27 -3.66 -1.21
C LEU A 151 -7.15 -4.57 -2.44
N HIS A 152 -8.04 -4.42 -3.43
CA HIS A 152 -7.95 -5.14 -4.70
C HIS A 152 -6.66 -4.80 -5.45
N ARG A 153 -6.33 -3.52 -5.57
CA ARG A 153 -5.10 -3.09 -6.25
C ARG A 153 -3.86 -3.66 -5.57
N ALA A 154 -3.82 -3.70 -4.23
CA ALA A 154 -2.73 -4.34 -3.49
C ALA A 154 -2.63 -5.85 -3.78
N ALA A 155 -3.77 -6.54 -3.86
CA ALA A 155 -3.80 -7.96 -4.19
C ALA A 155 -3.31 -8.23 -5.62
N GLU A 156 -3.76 -7.44 -6.59
CA GLU A 156 -3.35 -7.54 -7.99
C GLU A 156 -1.85 -7.29 -8.16
N LEU A 157 -1.32 -6.21 -7.58
CA LEU A 157 0.10 -5.87 -7.68
C LEU A 157 1.01 -6.92 -7.05
N THR A 158 0.51 -7.66 -6.07
CA THR A 158 1.31 -8.63 -5.31
C THR A 158 0.99 -10.07 -5.66
N ASP A 159 0.15 -10.34 -6.67
CA ASP A 159 -0.38 -11.70 -6.95
C ASP A 159 0.74 -12.71 -7.24
N THR A 160 1.76 -12.30 -7.99
CA THR A 160 2.92 -13.14 -8.35
C THR A 160 4.08 -13.07 -7.36
N GLU A 161 3.96 -12.25 -6.31
CA GLU A 161 5.03 -12.03 -5.34
C GLU A 161 5.08 -13.13 -4.27
N ASP A 162 6.28 -13.59 -3.95
CA ASP A 162 6.50 -14.52 -2.84
C ASP A 162 6.39 -13.81 -1.50
N MET A 163 5.62 -14.41 -0.59
CA MET A 163 5.42 -13.92 0.78
C MET A 163 4.94 -15.04 1.70
N PRO A 164 5.14 -14.91 3.03
CA PRO A 164 4.55 -15.85 3.98
C PRO A 164 3.03 -15.92 3.85
N ASP A 165 2.46 -17.12 4.00
CA ASP A 165 1.02 -17.35 3.91
C ASP A 165 0.22 -16.44 4.85
N GLN A 166 0.78 -16.08 6.02
CA GLN A 166 0.13 -15.18 6.97
C GLN A 166 -0.05 -13.77 6.40
N ALA A 167 0.90 -13.27 5.60
CA ALA A 167 0.81 -11.98 4.94
C ALA A 167 -0.32 -11.99 3.89
N ARG A 168 -0.33 -13.03 3.04
CA ARG A 168 -1.36 -13.21 2.02
C ARG A 168 -2.75 -13.40 2.62
N ALA A 169 -2.87 -14.23 3.65
CA ALA A 169 -4.10 -14.48 4.38
C ALA A 169 -4.66 -13.19 5.01
N LYS A 170 -3.80 -12.34 5.56
CA LYS A 170 -4.19 -11.05 6.16
C LYS A 170 -4.85 -10.14 5.12
N LEU A 171 -4.30 -10.07 3.90
CA LEU A 171 -4.89 -9.29 2.82
C LEU A 171 -6.26 -9.83 2.38
N PHE A 172 -6.38 -11.14 2.17
CA PHE A 172 -7.68 -11.74 1.84
C PHE A 172 -8.72 -11.58 2.96
N LEU A 173 -8.31 -11.64 4.22
CA LEU A 173 -9.21 -11.37 5.35
C LEU A 173 -9.73 -9.93 5.31
N ALA A 174 -8.84 -8.96 5.10
CA ALA A 174 -9.20 -7.55 5.01
C ALA A 174 -10.19 -7.29 3.85
N MET A 175 -9.93 -7.89 2.68
CA MET A 175 -10.82 -7.84 1.51
C MET A 175 -12.18 -8.47 1.78
N GLY A 176 -12.21 -9.66 2.39
CA GLY A 176 -13.46 -10.36 2.72
C GLY A 176 -14.32 -9.54 3.67
N ARG A 177 -13.71 -8.94 4.70
CA ARG A 177 -14.41 -8.04 5.63
C ARG A 177 -14.93 -6.78 4.97
N ALA A 178 -14.11 -6.10 4.16
CA ALA A 178 -14.55 -4.90 3.43
C ALA A 178 -15.70 -5.21 2.45
N THR A 179 -15.65 -6.37 1.78
CA THR A 179 -16.70 -6.81 0.85
C THR A 179 -18.06 -7.02 1.55
N LEU A 180 -18.01 -7.47 2.81
CA LEU A 180 -19.17 -7.82 3.62
C LEU A 180 -19.60 -6.70 4.60
N GLU A 181 -18.85 -5.60 4.68
CA GLU A 181 -18.95 -4.59 5.75
C GLU A 181 -20.38 -4.04 5.92
N CYS A 182 -21.01 -3.66 4.81
CA CYS A 182 -22.35 -3.06 4.80
C CYS A 182 -23.49 -4.10 4.73
N LEU A 183 -23.18 -5.41 4.82
CA LEU A 183 -24.18 -6.46 4.64
C LEU A 183 -24.74 -6.92 5.99
N THR A 184 -26.05 -6.78 6.14
CA THR A 184 -26.80 -7.20 7.33
C THR A 184 -27.94 -8.11 6.95
N GLU A 185 -28.60 -8.72 7.93
CA GLU A 185 -29.77 -9.55 7.65
C GLU A 185 -30.95 -8.77 7.06
N GLU A 186 -31.05 -7.48 7.37
CA GLU A 186 -32.06 -6.56 6.84
C GLU A 186 -31.64 -5.99 5.47
N GLN A 187 -30.33 -5.88 5.24
CA GLN A 187 -29.72 -5.38 4.01
C GLN A 187 -28.68 -6.39 3.51
N PRO A 188 -29.11 -7.56 3.02
CA PRO A 188 -28.20 -8.68 2.73
C PRO A 188 -27.37 -8.50 1.45
N GLY A 189 -27.66 -7.47 0.65
CA GLY A 189 -27.00 -7.24 -0.64
C GLY A 189 -27.41 -8.29 -1.69
N GLN A 190 -26.54 -8.50 -2.67
CA GLN A 190 -26.75 -9.50 -3.73
C GLN A 190 -26.06 -10.83 -3.37
N PRO A 191 -26.62 -11.99 -3.74
CA PRO A 191 -25.99 -13.29 -3.48
C PRO A 191 -24.55 -13.38 -3.98
N GLY A 192 -24.25 -12.82 -5.16
CA GLY A 192 -22.90 -12.79 -5.71
C GLY A 192 -21.89 -11.98 -4.87
N GLN A 193 -22.34 -10.90 -4.22
CA GLN A 193 -21.50 -10.10 -3.33
C GLN A 193 -21.16 -10.87 -2.04
N VAL A 194 -22.17 -11.52 -1.44
CA VAL A 194 -21.96 -12.34 -0.25
C VAL A 194 -21.04 -13.52 -0.57
N GLN A 195 -21.25 -14.17 -1.71
CA GLN A 195 -20.39 -15.27 -2.18
C GLN A 195 -18.93 -14.81 -2.38
N ALA A 196 -18.71 -13.64 -2.99
CA ALA A 196 -17.36 -13.10 -3.15
C ALA A 196 -16.65 -12.89 -1.80
N GLY A 197 -17.37 -12.37 -0.79
CA GLY A 197 -16.85 -12.24 0.57
C GLY A 197 -16.52 -13.59 1.21
N ILE A 198 -17.39 -14.60 1.06
CA ILE A 198 -17.16 -15.97 1.51
C ILE A 198 -15.89 -16.57 0.89
N ASP A 199 -15.71 -16.41 -0.42
CA ASP A 199 -14.57 -16.97 -1.14
C ASP A 199 -13.24 -16.35 -0.67
N LEU A 200 -13.24 -15.03 -0.42
CA LEU A 200 -12.09 -14.33 0.16
C LEU A 200 -11.76 -14.83 1.57
N LEU A 201 -12.78 -14.99 2.42
CA LEU A 201 -12.58 -15.51 3.78
C LEU A 201 -12.09 -16.96 3.77
N LYS A 202 -12.59 -17.80 2.86
CA LYS A 202 -12.11 -19.18 2.68
C LYS A 202 -10.63 -19.21 2.28
N LYS A 203 -10.22 -18.42 1.29
CA LYS A 203 -8.81 -18.27 0.90
C LYS A 203 -7.93 -17.83 2.07
N ALA A 204 -8.39 -16.87 2.86
CA ALA A 204 -7.65 -16.41 4.04
C ALA A 204 -7.45 -17.52 5.08
N ILE A 205 -8.49 -18.31 5.36
CA ILE A 205 -8.46 -19.41 6.34
C ILE A 205 -7.63 -20.60 5.84
N GLU A 206 -7.70 -20.90 4.54
CA GLU A 206 -6.91 -21.96 3.90
C GLU A 206 -5.40 -21.69 4.03
N LEU A 207 -4.99 -20.45 3.76
CA LEU A 207 -3.60 -20.02 3.91
C LEU A 207 -3.17 -19.92 5.38
N HIS A 208 -4.05 -19.43 6.25
CA HIS A 208 -3.76 -19.30 7.67
C HIS A 208 -5.01 -19.44 8.54
N ASP A 209 -5.20 -20.62 9.13
CA ASP A 209 -6.42 -20.94 9.88
C ASP A 209 -6.67 -19.99 11.08
N ALA A 210 -5.59 -19.48 11.67
CA ALA A 210 -5.61 -18.56 12.81
C ALA A 210 -5.72 -17.08 12.41
N CYS A 211 -6.03 -16.76 11.15
CA CYS A 211 -6.20 -15.38 10.68
C CYS A 211 -7.38 -14.65 11.34
N GLY A 212 -8.34 -15.39 11.92
CA GLY A 212 -9.49 -14.83 12.62
C GLY A 212 -10.76 -14.66 11.75
N GLY A 213 -10.79 -15.23 10.54
CA GLY A 213 -11.93 -15.14 9.62
C GLY A 213 -13.09 -16.11 9.85
N LYS A 214 -12.94 -17.11 10.74
CA LYS A 214 -13.95 -18.20 10.90
C LYS A 214 -15.35 -17.70 11.27
N LYS A 215 -15.44 -16.77 12.22
CA LYS A 215 -16.74 -16.18 12.63
C LYS A 215 -17.36 -15.30 11.53
N ASP A 216 -16.52 -14.59 10.79
CA ASP A 216 -16.97 -13.76 9.67
C ASP A 216 -17.54 -14.67 8.56
N LEU A 217 -16.89 -15.81 8.31
CA LEU A 217 -17.34 -16.82 7.35
C LEU A 217 -18.69 -17.42 7.75
N GLU A 218 -18.83 -17.87 9.00
CA GLU A 218 -20.10 -18.41 9.52
C GLU A 218 -21.25 -17.39 9.44
N ARG A 219 -20.98 -16.10 9.64
CA ARG A 219 -21.97 -15.04 9.46
C ARG A 219 -22.36 -14.89 7.99
N ALA A 220 -21.38 -14.84 7.08
CA ALA A 220 -21.63 -14.67 5.66
C ALA A 220 -22.39 -15.85 5.04
N GLU A 221 -22.05 -17.10 5.42
CA GLU A 221 -22.75 -18.30 4.95
C GLU A 221 -24.21 -18.34 5.42
N ARG A 222 -24.50 -17.93 6.66
CA ARG A 222 -25.89 -17.77 7.14
C ARG A 222 -26.66 -16.73 6.35
N LEU A 223 -26.02 -15.61 6.03
CA LEU A 223 -26.63 -14.54 5.23
C LEU A 223 -26.98 -15.03 3.82
N LEU A 224 -26.06 -15.74 3.17
CA LEU A 224 -26.27 -16.31 1.84
C LEU A 224 -27.41 -17.34 1.81
N ASN A 225 -27.48 -18.22 2.81
CA ASN A 225 -28.56 -19.20 2.93
C ASN A 225 -29.94 -18.52 3.07
N LYS A 226 -30.01 -17.43 3.83
CA LYS A 226 -31.25 -16.65 3.99
C LYS A 226 -31.68 -16.01 2.67
N LEU A 227 -30.74 -15.41 1.93
CA LEU A 227 -30.98 -14.85 0.60
C LEU A 227 -31.56 -15.88 -0.37
N ALA A 228 -30.98 -17.08 -0.40
CA ALA A 228 -31.45 -18.18 -1.24
C ALA A 228 -32.86 -18.63 -0.87
N ALA A 229 -33.21 -18.65 0.42
CA ALA A 229 -34.54 -19.02 0.90
C ALA A 229 -35.62 -17.97 0.62
N THR A 230 -35.27 -16.69 0.51
CA THR A 230 -36.20 -15.59 0.20
C THR A 230 -36.38 -15.32 -1.30
N GLY A 231 -35.48 -15.82 -2.14
CA GLY A 231 -35.50 -15.63 -3.60
C GLY A 231 -36.12 -16.77 -4.39
N GLY A 232 -36.50 -17.88 -3.72
CA GLY A 232 -37.28 -18.99 -4.28
C GLY A 232 -38.74 -18.92 -3.86
#